data_AF-I5AUJ7-F1
#
_entry.id   AF-I5AUJ7-F1
#
_cell.length_a   1.000
_cell.length_b   1.000
_cell.length_c   1.000
_cell.angle_alpha   90.00
_cell.angle_beta   90.00
_cell.angle_gamma   90.00
#
_symmetry.space_group_name_H-M   'P 1'
#
loop_
_entity.id
_entity.type
_entity.pdbx_description
1 polymer ?
#
loop_
_entity_poly.entity_id
_entity_poly.type
_entity_poly.pdbx_seq_one_letter_code
_entity_poly.pdbx_strand_id
1 'polypeptide(L)'
;MGGFIFVLVILFLILWLIFANIRIVPQGDAFVIEHLGQYKSTWNAGIHFKVPIIERISKRVSLKEQVLDFPPQPVITKDNVTMMIDSVVFCYVFDPKLYTYGVENPIAGLQNLSATTLRNIIGEMELDQTLTSRDEINGKMQMILDSATDPWGIKVTRVEIKNIQPPKEIEEVMTKQMRAERERRQTVLEAQAHQEAVVSRAEGDKKAKILAAEAERDSQIALAEGRAKSIELVYQAEADGLRQIKAAQIDESVLRLKGIEALKEVSDGRATKIYMPSDLTNIISSLGVAGEALGIGDHTPVDRTKKPTPVPVTDPCLTDETSHEGIDAANTTAHFSMEMSERTHRS
;
A
#
# COMPACT_ATOMS: atom_id res chain seq x y z
N MET A 1 -65.82 -62.96 33.07
CA MET A 1 -65.25 -62.48 31.79
C MET A 1 -65.63 -61.04 31.49
N GLY A 2 -66.92 -60.66 31.42
CA GLY A 2 -67.35 -59.30 31.04
C GLY A 2 -66.81 -58.16 31.91
N GLY A 3 -66.80 -58.29 33.24
CA GLY A 3 -66.29 -57.25 34.14
C GLY A 3 -64.77 -57.00 34.02
N PHE A 4 -63.99 -58.05 33.78
CA PHE A 4 -62.53 -57.94 33.60
C PHE A 4 -62.19 -57.27 32.26
N ILE A 5 -62.93 -57.60 31.20
CA ILE A 5 -62.82 -56.96 29.89
C ILE A 5 -63.18 -55.47 29.98
N PHE A 6 -64.25 -55.11 30.71
CA PHE A 6 -64.66 -53.73 30.91
C PHE A 6 -63.59 -52.89 31.63
N VAL A 7 -62.98 -53.44 32.68
CA VAL A 7 -61.88 -52.77 33.41
C VAL A 7 -60.66 -52.58 32.51
N LEU A 8 -60.30 -53.58 31.69
CA LEU A 8 -59.20 -53.47 30.72
C LEU A 8 -59.45 -52.39 29.67
N VAL A 9 -60.68 -52.28 29.16
CA VAL A 9 -61.04 -51.25 28.17
C VAL A 9 -60.95 -49.84 28.77
N ILE A 10 -61.42 -49.64 30.02
CA ILE A 10 -61.30 -48.36 30.71
C ILE A 10 -59.83 -48.01 30.96
N LEU A 11 -59.03 -48.99 31.41
CA LEU A 11 -57.60 -48.78 31.64
C LEU A 11 -56.90 -48.37 30.34
N PHE A 12 -57.18 -49.06 29.24
CA PHE A 12 -56.64 -48.72 27.92
C PHE A 12 -57.06 -47.32 27.47
N LEU A 13 -58.33 -46.94 27.66
CA LEU A 13 -58.84 -45.61 27.32
C LEU A 13 -58.13 -44.51 28.12
N ILE A 14 -57.93 -44.73 29.42
CA ILE A 14 -57.21 -43.79 30.30
C ILE A 14 -55.75 -43.67 29.86
N LEU A 15 -55.09 -44.80 29.58
CA LEU A 15 -53.70 -44.81 29.13
C LEU A 15 -53.54 -44.07 27.79
N TRP A 16 -54.44 -44.35 26.84
CA TRP A 16 -54.49 -43.70 25.54
C TRP A 16 -54.71 -42.18 25.68
N LEU A 17 -55.63 -41.76 26.56
CA LEU A 17 -55.87 -40.36 26.86
C LEU A 17 -54.60 -39.70 27.43
N ILE A 18 -53.89 -40.34 28.34
CA ILE A 18 -52.64 -39.80 28.91
C ILE A 18 -51.59 -39.63 27.79
N PHE A 19 -51.31 -40.68 27.02
CA PHE A 19 -50.30 -40.62 25.96
C PHE A 19 -50.63 -39.62 24.85
N ALA A 20 -51.90 -39.47 24.48
CA ALA A 20 -52.34 -38.53 23.45
C ALA A 20 -52.17 -37.04 23.85
N ASN A 21 -52.04 -36.77 25.15
CA ASN A 21 -51.95 -35.41 25.69
C ASN A 21 -50.52 -34.98 26.06
N ILE A 22 -49.54 -35.86 25.90
CA ILE A 22 -48.13 -35.50 26.00
C ILE A 22 -47.76 -34.63 24.79
N ARG A 23 -47.24 -33.43 25.06
CA ARG A 23 -46.78 -32.50 24.03
C ARG A 23 -45.34 -32.10 24.33
N ILE A 24 -44.52 -32.15 23.30
CA ILE A 24 -43.11 -31.77 23.36
C ILE A 24 -43.01 -30.38 22.72
N VAL A 25 -42.52 -29.41 23.49
CA VAL A 25 -42.23 -28.07 23.01
C VAL A 25 -40.78 -28.05 22.52
N PRO A 26 -40.52 -27.76 21.23
CA PRO A 26 -39.17 -27.65 20.71
C PRO A 26 -38.35 -26.54 21.38
N GLN A 27 -37.03 -26.66 21.31
CA GLN A 27 -36.16 -25.60 21.79
C GLN A 27 -36.30 -24.34 20.92
N GLY A 28 -36.45 -23.18 21.57
CA GLY A 28 -36.65 -21.91 20.90
C GLY A 28 -38.10 -21.62 20.51
N ASP A 29 -39.06 -22.47 20.89
CA ASP A 29 -40.49 -22.21 20.79
C ASP A 29 -41.12 -22.13 22.19
N ALA A 30 -42.21 -21.38 22.30
CA ALA A 30 -43.04 -21.30 23.49
C ALA A 30 -44.52 -21.44 23.11
N PHE A 31 -45.24 -22.27 23.87
CA PHE A 31 -46.67 -22.49 23.66
C PHE A 31 -47.47 -21.79 24.76
N VAL A 32 -48.40 -20.93 24.36
CA VAL A 32 -49.30 -20.23 25.27
C VAL A 32 -50.55 -21.06 25.49
N ILE A 33 -50.90 -21.31 26.74
CA ILE A 33 -52.03 -22.18 27.10
C ILE A 33 -53.14 -21.42 27.78
N GLU A 34 -54.34 -21.77 27.33
CA GLU A 34 -55.60 -21.33 27.89
C GLU A 34 -56.30 -22.47 28.61
N HIS A 35 -56.91 -22.12 29.73
CA HIS A 35 -57.82 -22.95 30.50
C HIS A 35 -59.22 -22.33 30.39
N LEU A 36 -60.11 -22.96 29.61
CA LEU A 36 -61.47 -22.44 29.32
C LEU A 36 -61.48 -20.96 28.87
N GLY A 37 -60.48 -20.54 28.09
CA GLY A 37 -60.36 -19.18 27.57
C GLY A 37 -59.62 -18.18 28.49
N GLN A 38 -59.20 -18.59 29.68
CA GLN A 38 -58.32 -17.80 30.54
C GLN A 38 -56.86 -18.22 30.37
N TYR A 39 -55.93 -17.27 30.37
CA TYR A 39 -54.50 -17.57 30.38
C TYR A 39 -54.12 -18.37 31.64
N LYS A 40 -53.48 -19.53 31.46
CA LYS A 40 -52.97 -20.36 32.57
C LYS A 40 -51.47 -20.23 32.73
N SER A 41 -50.72 -20.58 31.69
CA SER A 41 -49.25 -20.64 31.72
C SER A 41 -48.66 -20.65 30.32
N THR A 42 -47.39 -20.27 30.24
CA THR A 42 -46.57 -20.41 29.02
C THR A 42 -45.64 -21.61 29.18
N TRP A 43 -45.67 -22.52 28.22
CA TRP A 43 -44.79 -23.68 28.19
C TRP A 43 -43.54 -23.39 27.37
N ASN A 44 -42.39 -23.48 28.02
CA ASN A 44 -41.07 -23.41 27.39
C ASN A 44 -40.61 -24.79 26.93
N ALA A 45 -39.40 -24.88 26.34
CA ALA A 45 -38.82 -26.13 25.86
C ALA A 45 -38.88 -27.25 26.91
N GLY A 46 -39.43 -28.40 26.51
CA GLY A 46 -39.61 -29.53 27.41
C GLY A 46 -40.84 -30.38 27.10
N ILE A 47 -41.03 -31.40 27.93
CA ILE A 47 -42.19 -32.29 27.88
C ILE A 47 -43.25 -31.72 28.81
N HIS A 48 -44.42 -31.47 28.26
CA HIS A 48 -45.56 -30.95 29.00
C HIS A 48 -46.79 -31.83 28.80
N PHE A 49 -47.67 -31.83 29.78
CA PHE A 49 -48.89 -32.61 29.79
C PHE A 49 -50.09 -31.67 29.75
N LYS A 50 -50.94 -31.79 28.72
CA LYS A 50 -52.16 -30.99 28.65
C LYS A 50 -53.33 -31.75 29.28
N VAL A 51 -54.20 -31.04 29.98
CA VAL A 51 -55.50 -31.61 30.38
C VAL A 51 -56.43 -31.64 29.16
N PRO A 52 -56.89 -32.82 28.71
CA PRO A 52 -57.76 -32.91 27.55
C PRO A 52 -59.06 -32.13 27.76
N ILE A 53 -59.61 -31.59 26.66
CA ILE A 53 -60.89 -30.85 26.59
C ILE A 53 -60.87 -29.47 27.25
N ILE A 54 -60.26 -29.33 28.43
CA ILE A 54 -60.27 -28.09 29.21
C ILE A 54 -59.13 -27.15 28.82
N GLU A 55 -57.96 -27.69 28.49
CA GLU A 55 -56.78 -26.92 28.07
C GLU A 55 -56.59 -26.90 26.57
N ARG A 56 -56.34 -25.70 26.03
CA ARG A 56 -56.07 -25.46 24.61
C ARG A 56 -54.77 -24.67 24.45
N ILE A 57 -53.98 -25.05 23.46
CA ILE A 57 -52.84 -24.25 22.99
C ILE A 57 -53.41 -23.11 22.15
N SER A 58 -53.28 -21.89 22.63
CA SER A 58 -53.79 -20.67 21.98
C SER A 58 -52.90 -20.26 20.81
N LYS A 59 -51.60 -20.07 21.10
CA LYS A 59 -50.61 -19.62 20.11
C LYS A 59 -49.29 -20.36 20.33
N ARG A 60 -48.62 -20.64 19.20
CA ARG A 60 -47.24 -21.16 19.18
C ARG A 60 -46.37 -20.00 18.73
N VAL A 61 -45.37 -19.66 19.54
CA VAL A 61 -44.55 -18.47 19.33
C VAL A 61 -43.09 -18.92 19.25
N SER A 62 -42.40 -18.50 18.19
CA SER A 62 -40.95 -18.67 18.10
C SER A 62 -40.28 -17.59 18.94
N LEU A 63 -39.34 -18.00 19.79
CA LEU A 63 -38.48 -17.12 20.59
C LEU A 63 -37.20 -16.72 19.83
N LYS A 64 -36.98 -17.30 18.64
CA LYS A 64 -35.81 -17.00 17.80
C LYS A 64 -35.92 -15.60 17.21
N GLU A 65 -34.77 -14.99 16.94
CA GLU A 65 -34.71 -13.74 16.19
C GLU A 65 -35.31 -13.91 14.80
N GLN A 66 -36.24 -13.02 14.46
CA GLN A 66 -36.94 -12.95 13.19
C GLN A 66 -36.60 -11.63 12.48
N VAL A 67 -36.52 -11.72 11.16
CA VAL A 67 -36.23 -10.59 10.28
C VAL A 67 -37.53 -10.20 9.59
N LEU A 68 -37.97 -8.96 9.80
CA LEU A 68 -39.19 -8.42 9.22
C LEU A 68 -38.81 -7.36 8.18
N ASP A 69 -39.12 -7.63 6.91
CA ASP A 69 -38.92 -6.68 5.80
C ASP A 69 -40.18 -5.83 5.66
N PHE A 70 -40.06 -4.51 5.85
CA PHE A 70 -41.18 -3.59 5.75
C PHE A 70 -41.21 -2.88 4.39
N PRO A 71 -42.39 -2.76 3.77
CA PRO A 71 -42.52 -2.20 2.44
C PRO A 71 -42.11 -0.72 2.42
N PRO A 72 -41.60 -0.22 1.28
CA PRO A 72 -41.21 1.17 1.13
C PRO A 72 -42.33 2.15 1.52
N GLN A 73 -42.01 3.12 2.36
CA GLN A 73 -42.94 4.15 2.82
C GLN A 73 -42.59 5.51 2.19
N PRO A 74 -43.59 6.28 1.71
CA PRO A 74 -43.37 7.64 1.28
C PRO A 74 -43.17 8.54 2.51
N VAL A 75 -42.05 9.26 2.51
CA VAL A 75 -41.70 10.25 3.54
C VAL A 75 -41.27 11.55 2.89
N ILE A 76 -41.47 12.65 3.62
CA ILE A 76 -41.10 14.00 3.19
C ILE A 76 -40.03 14.48 4.16
N THR A 77 -38.90 14.93 3.62
CA THR A 77 -37.83 15.55 4.41
C THR A 77 -38.13 17.00 4.74
N LYS A 78 -37.32 17.59 5.63
CA LYS A 78 -37.38 19.01 5.97
C LYS A 78 -37.29 19.95 4.76
N ASP A 79 -36.57 19.53 3.73
CA ASP A 79 -36.41 20.27 2.46
C ASP A 79 -37.60 20.11 1.50
N ASN A 80 -38.69 19.51 1.96
CA ASN A 80 -39.89 19.23 1.17
C ASN A 80 -39.62 18.30 -0.03
N VAL A 81 -38.65 17.37 0.10
CA VAL A 81 -38.39 16.33 -0.90
C VAL A 81 -39.08 15.04 -0.49
N THR A 82 -39.93 14.51 -1.38
CA THR A 82 -40.62 13.22 -1.22
C THR A 82 -39.69 12.07 -1.62
N MET A 83 -39.47 11.09 -0.75
CA MET A 83 -38.65 9.91 -1.04
C MET A 83 -39.29 8.63 -0.49
N MET A 84 -38.87 7.49 -1.04
CA MET A 84 -39.31 6.17 -0.58
C MET A 84 -38.20 5.52 0.24
N ILE A 85 -38.55 5.08 1.45
CA ILE A 85 -37.59 4.41 2.34
C ILE A 85 -38.18 3.07 2.79
N ASP A 86 -37.43 1.99 2.60
CA ASP A 86 -37.68 0.67 3.17
C ASP A 86 -36.71 0.36 4.32
N SER A 87 -37.18 -0.45 5.25
CA SER A 87 -36.42 -0.79 6.45
C SER A 87 -36.66 -2.24 6.83
N VAL A 88 -35.66 -2.83 7.46
CA VAL A 88 -35.71 -4.18 8.00
C VAL A 88 -35.59 -4.09 9.51
N VAL A 89 -36.48 -4.78 10.22
CA VAL A 89 -36.47 -4.81 11.69
C VAL A 89 -36.15 -6.22 12.16
N PHE A 90 -35.13 -6.31 13.02
CA PHE A 90 -34.73 -7.54 13.68
C PHE A 90 -35.31 -7.53 15.08
N CYS A 91 -36.15 -8.51 15.38
CA CYS A 91 -36.80 -8.61 16.68
C CYS A 91 -36.95 -10.06 17.11
N TYR A 92 -37.18 -10.28 18.39
CA TYR A 92 -37.59 -11.57 18.91
C TYR A 92 -38.66 -11.38 19.97
N VAL A 93 -39.44 -12.43 20.22
CA VAL A 93 -40.44 -12.41 21.28
C VAL A 93 -39.78 -12.84 22.59
N PHE A 94 -39.76 -11.95 23.58
CA PHE A 94 -39.22 -12.26 24.91
C PHE A 94 -40.31 -12.75 25.87
N ASP A 95 -41.55 -12.23 25.73
CA ASP A 95 -42.71 -12.66 26.52
C ASP A 95 -43.85 -13.13 25.60
N PRO A 96 -44.03 -14.46 25.44
CA PRO A 96 -45.10 -15.04 24.63
C PRO A 96 -46.50 -14.70 25.12
N LYS A 97 -46.69 -14.42 26.42
CA LYS A 97 -47.99 -14.04 26.99
C LYS A 97 -48.39 -12.66 26.46
N LEU A 98 -47.51 -11.67 26.61
CA LEU A 98 -47.74 -10.32 26.09
C LEU A 98 -47.89 -10.32 24.56
N TYR A 99 -47.10 -11.13 23.85
CA TYR A 99 -47.24 -11.27 22.40
C TYR A 99 -48.58 -11.86 21.93
N THR A 100 -49.25 -12.64 22.78
CA THR A 100 -50.52 -13.26 22.44
C THR A 100 -51.72 -12.38 22.80
N TYR A 101 -51.64 -11.65 23.92
CA TYR A 101 -52.79 -10.92 24.48
C TYR A 101 -52.61 -9.39 24.55
N GLY A 102 -51.39 -8.87 24.36
CA GLY A 102 -51.12 -7.44 24.47
C GLY A 102 -51.68 -6.62 23.32
N VAL A 103 -51.64 -7.18 22.10
CA VAL A 103 -52.20 -6.56 20.89
C VAL A 103 -52.66 -7.63 19.90
N GLU A 104 -53.71 -7.34 19.13
CA GLU A 104 -54.32 -8.29 18.19
C GLU A 104 -53.34 -8.78 17.11
N ASN A 105 -52.64 -7.84 16.46
CA ASN A 105 -51.60 -8.13 15.48
C ASN A 105 -50.31 -7.34 15.77
N PRO A 106 -49.37 -7.91 16.57
CA PRO A 106 -48.14 -7.25 16.96
C PRO A 106 -47.24 -6.85 15.78
N ILE A 107 -47.20 -7.69 14.73
CA ILE A 107 -46.33 -7.46 13.57
C ILE A 107 -46.85 -6.30 12.71
N ALA A 108 -48.16 -6.25 12.48
CA ALA A 108 -48.77 -5.11 11.78
C ALA A 108 -48.66 -3.81 12.60
N GLY A 109 -48.82 -3.90 13.92
CA GLY A 109 -48.59 -2.78 14.84
C GLY A 109 -47.16 -2.24 14.74
N LEU A 110 -46.17 -3.13 14.79
CA LEU A 110 -44.76 -2.79 14.61
C LEU A 110 -44.49 -2.15 13.24
N GLN A 111 -45.06 -2.67 12.16
CA GLN A 111 -44.92 -2.07 10.83
C GLN A 111 -45.45 -0.63 10.78
N ASN A 112 -46.64 -0.38 11.35
CA ASN A 112 -47.24 0.96 11.39
C ASN A 112 -46.45 1.92 12.28
N LEU A 113 -45.95 1.43 13.42
CA LEU A 113 -45.12 2.20 14.33
C LEU A 113 -43.78 2.56 13.67
N SER A 114 -43.14 1.63 12.98
CA SER A 114 -41.94 1.89 12.19
C SER A 114 -42.19 2.93 11.11
N ALA A 115 -43.28 2.83 10.36
CA ALA A 115 -43.62 3.81 9.33
C ALA A 115 -43.83 5.23 9.92
N THR A 116 -44.46 5.32 11.09
CA THR A 116 -44.70 6.62 11.76
C THR A 116 -43.41 7.20 12.34
N THR A 117 -42.59 6.37 12.98
CA THR A 117 -41.31 6.78 13.56
C THR A 117 -40.33 7.23 12.47
N LEU A 118 -40.26 6.48 11.37
CA LEU A 118 -39.48 6.84 10.20
C LEU A 118 -39.92 8.20 9.65
N ARG A 119 -41.23 8.42 9.48
CA ARG A 119 -41.76 9.70 8.99
C ARG A 119 -41.38 10.88 9.90
N ASN A 120 -41.44 10.69 11.21
CA ASN A 120 -41.09 11.74 12.18
C ASN A 120 -39.60 12.10 12.14
N ILE A 121 -38.72 11.09 12.19
CA ILE A 121 -37.26 11.31 12.17
C ILE A 121 -36.84 11.97 10.86
N ILE A 122 -37.29 11.45 9.72
CA ILE A 122 -36.92 11.96 8.40
C ILE A 122 -37.52 13.35 8.14
N GLY A 123 -38.70 13.64 8.68
CA GLY A 123 -39.32 14.97 8.60
C GLY A 123 -38.50 16.08 9.27
N GLU A 124 -37.67 15.73 10.25
CA GLU A 124 -36.77 16.67 10.93
C GLU A 124 -35.39 16.80 10.24
N MET A 125 -35.08 15.91 9.30
CA MET A 125 -33.77 15.83 8.64
C MET A 125 -33.82 16.39 7.21
N GLU A 126 -32.69 16.94 6.78
CA GLU A 126 -32.46 17.36 5.40
C GLU A 126 -32.15 16.13 4.51
N LEU A 127 -32.30 16.27 3.19
CA LEU A 127 -32.07 15.17 2.23
C LEU A 127 -30.65 14.59 2.37
N ASP A 128 -29.64 15.45 2.44
CA ASP A 128 -28.23 15.03 2.49
C ASP A 128 -27.88 14.35 3.82
N GLN A 129 -28.44 14.87 4.93
CA GLN A 129 -28.30 14.26 6.25
C GLN A 129 -28.90 12.86 6.31
N THR A 130 -30.04 12.66 5.64
CA THR A 130 -30.72 11.36 5.56
C THR A 130 -29.85 10.30 4.85
N LEU A 131 -29.06 10.72 3.84
CA LEU A 131 -28.19 9.82 3.09
C LEU A 131 -26.89 9.48 3.84
N THR A 132 -26.37 10.42 4.61
CA THR A 132 -25.09 10.30 5.33
C THR A 132 -25.24 9.69 6.73
N SER A 133 -26.33 9.98 7.44
CA SER A 133 -26.50 9.69 8.87
C SER A 133 -27.39 8.46 9.13
N ARG A 134 -27.18 7.38 8.37
CA ARG A 134 -27.98 6.14 8.48
C ARG A 134 -27.89 5.52 9.88
N ASP A 135 -26.71 5.53 10.49
CA ASP A 135 -26.50 4.95 11.82
C ASP A 135 -27.28 5.70 12.91
N GLU A 136 -27.39 7.02 12.79
CA GLU A 136 -28.18 7.84 13.71
C GLU A 136 -29.68 7.51 13.60
N ILE A 137 -30.18 7.35 12.36
CA ILE A 137 -31.58 6.97 12.13
C ILE A 137 -31.85 5.57 12.67
N ASN A 138 -30.96 4.61 12.40
CA ASN A 138 -31.07 3.23 12.90
C ASN A 138 -31.12 3.20 14.44
N GLY A 139 -30.23 3.96 15.11
CA GLY A 139 -30.18 4.03 16.57
C GLY A 139 -31.43 4.67 17.19
N LYS A 140 -31.91 5.80 16.64
CA LYS A 140 -33.14 6.46 17.09
C LYS A 140 -34.37 5.57 16.88
N MET A 141 -34.48 4.94 15.70
CA MET A 141 -35.55 4.00 15.39
C MET A 141 -35.56 2.83 16.37
N GLN A 142 -34.42 2.19 16.62
CA GLN A 142 -34.32 1.08 17.57
C GLN A 142 -34.81 1.49 18.96
N MET A 143 -34.34 2.63 19.47
CA MET A 143 -34.72 3.10 20.81
C MET A 143 -36.21 3.35 20.95
N ILE A 144 -36.82 4.03 19.96
CA ILE A 144 -38.25 4.36 19.99
C ILE A 144 -39.10 3.10 19.82
N LEU A 145 -38.72 2.21 18.90
CA LEU A 145 -39.47 0.99 18.64
C LEU A 145 -39.39 0.02 19.82
N ASP A 146 -38.21 -0.21 20.40
CA ASP A 146 -38.04 -1.14 21.53
C ASP A 146 -38.90 -0.72 22.72
N SER A 147 -38.82 0.56 23.12
CA SER A 147 -39.61 1.10 24.22
C SER A 147 -41.12 1.01 24.00
N ALA A 148 -41.58 1.11 22.75
CA ALA A 148 -42.99 1.06 22.40
C ALA A 148 -43.52 -0.37 22.20
N THR A 149 -42.65 -1.35 21.89
CA THR A 149 -43.02 -2.75 21.68
C THR A 149 -42.93 -3.63 22.92
N ASP A 150 -42.35 -3.13 24.01
CA ASP A 150 -42.32 -3.80 25.32
C ASP A 150 -43.71 -4.33 25.77
N PRO A 151 -44.82 -3.56 25.69
CA PRO A 151 -46.16 -4.05 26.05
C PRO A 151 -46.68 -5.17 25.13
N TRP A 152 -46.10 -5.33 23.94
CA TRP A 152 -46.43 -6.37 22.97
C TRP A 152 -45.56 -7.62 23.15
N GLY A 153 -44.65 -7.65 24.13
CA GLY A 153 -43.73 -8.78 24.37
C GLY A 153 -42.67 -8.97 23.29
N ILE A 154 -42.46 -7.96 22.43
CA ILE A 154 -41.45 -7.96 21.36
C ILE A 154 -40.28 -7.08 21.79
N LYS A 155 -39.07 -7.61 21.64
CA LYS A 155 -37.83 -6.87 21.81
C LYS A 155 -37.20 -6.61 20.45
N VAL A 156 -36.85 -5.35 20.19
CA VAL A 156 -36.22 -4.94 18.92
C VAL A 156 -34.70 -4.92 19.10
N THR A 157 -34.00 -5.84 18.43
CA THR A 157 -32.54 -5.96 18.53
C THR A 157 -31.83 -4.89 17.72
N ARG A 158 -32.29 -4.66 16.48
CA ARG A 158 -31.73 -3.66 15.57
C ARG A 158 -32.72 -3.30 14.46
N VAL A 159 -32.53 -2.11 13.90
CA VAL A 159 -33.26 -1.61 12.74
C VAL A 159 -32.24 -1.19 11.70
N GLU A 160 -32.47 -1.58 10.45
CA GLU A 160 -31.60 -1.22 9.34
C GLU A 160 -32.43 -0.61 8.21
N ILE A 161 -32.04 0.59 7.79
CA ILE A 161 -32.54 1.17 6.53
C ILE A 161 -31.95 0.38 5.36
N LYS A 162 -32.83 -0.15 4.49
CA LYS A 162 -32.44 -0.96 3.34
C LYS A 162 -32.07 -0.06 2.16
N ASN A 163 -32.99 0.79 1.71
CA ASN A 163 -32.77 1.76 0.64
C ASN A 163 -33.44 3.11 0.95
N ILE A 164 -32.85 4.18 0.40
CA ILE A 164 -33.42 5.53 0.39
C ILE A 164 -33.48 5.94 -1.08
N GLN A 165 -34.69 6.10 -1.62
CA GLN A 165 -34.91 6.38 -3.03
C GLN A 165 -35.53 7.77 -3.18
N PRO A 166 -34.71 8.81 -3.45
CA PRO A 166 -35.22 10.12 -3.84
C PRO A 166 -35.90 10.05 -5.21
N PRO A 167 -36.67 11.09 -5.61
CA PRO A 167 -37.24 11.15 -6.94
C PRO A 167 -36.10 11.37 -7.96
N LYS A 168 -36.21 10.73 -9.13
CA LYS A 168 -35.15 10.70 -10.14
C LYS A 168 -34.64 12.09 -10.54
N GLU A 169 -35.52 13.08 -10.59
CA GLU A 169 -35.18 14.46 -10.93
C GLU A 169 -34.13 15.05 -9.97
N ILE A 170 -34.26 14.79 -8.67
CA ILE A 170 -33.33 15.28 -7.64
C ILE A 170 -32.06 14.46 -7.61
N GLU A 171 -32.17 13.13 -7.80
CA GLU A 171 -31.02 12.23 -7.86
C GLU A 171 -30.04 12.61 -8.98
N GLU A 172 -30.58 12.96 -10.16
CA GLU A 172 -29.77 13.39 -11.31
C GLU A 172 -29.05 14.72 -11.06
N VAL A 173 -29.75 15.70 -10.48
CA VAL A 173 -29.18 17.00 -10.12
C VAL A 173 -28.08 16.83 -9.07
N MET A 174 -28.33 16.06 -8.02
CA MET A 174 -27.36 15.80 -6.96
C MET A 174 -26.14 15.04 -7.49
N THR A 175 -26.35 14.02 -8.33
CA THR A 175 -25.26 13.27 -8.95
C THR A 175 -24.39 14.17 -9.83
N LYS A 176 -25.02 15.07 -10.61
CA LYS A 176 -24.30 16.05 -11.44
C LYS A 176 -23.50 17.03 -10.58
N GLN A 177 -24.11 17.55 -9.51
CA GLN A 177 -23.46 18.47 -8.58
C GLN A 177 -22.28 17.79 -7.86
N MET A 178 -22.47 16.57 -7.35
CA MET A 178 -21.42 15.82 -6.67
C MET A 178 -20.26 15.46 -7.60
N ARG A 179 -20.54 15.14 -8.87
CA ARG A 179 -19.48 14.92 -9.87
C ARG A 179 -18.68 16.19 -10.12
N ALA A 180 -19.35 17.32 -10.32
CA ALA A 180 -18.68 18.60 -10.53
C ALA A 180 -17.82 19.03 -9.32
N GLU A 181 -18.33 18.84 -8.10
CA GLU A 181 -17.59 19.13 -6.88
C GLU A 181 -16.39 18.18 -6.68
N ARG A 182 -16.55 16.88 -6.96
CA ARG A 182 -15.44 15.91 -6.92
C ARG A 182 -14.37 16.25 -7.95
N GLU A 183 -14.75 16.57 -9.18
CA GLU A 183 -13.82 16.95 -10.25
C GLU A 183 -13.06 18.22 -9.85
N ARG A 184 -13.75 19.25 -9.35
CA ARG A 184 -13.13 20.47 -8.82
C ARG A 184 -12.11 20.15 -7.71
N ARG A 185 -12.48 19.29 -6.75
CA ARG A 185 -11.58 18.87 -5.67
C ARG A 185 -10.38 18.10 -6.19
N GLN A 186 -10.57 17.19 -7.15
CA GLN A 186 -9.48 16.47 -7.79
C GLN A 186 -8.52 17.42 -8.49
N THR A 187 -9.01 18.37 -9.29
CA THR A 187 -8.16 19.37 -9.97
C THR A 187 -7.35 20.21 -8.98
N VAL A 188 -7.97 20.65 -7.87
CA VAL A 188 -7.26 21.41 -6.83
C VAL A 188 -6.19 20.55 -6.15
N LEU A 189 -6.52 19.31 -5.82
CA LEU A 189 -5.58 18.39 -5.18
C LEU A 189 -4.42 18.03 -6.12
N GLU A 190 -4.67 17.82 -7.41
CA GLU A 190 -3.64 17.56 -8.42
C GLU A 190 -2.73 18.78 -8.61
N ALA A 191 -3.29 19.99 -8.65
CA ALA A 191 -2.52 21.22 -8.73
C ALA A 191 -1.61 21.40 -7.49
N GLN A 192 -2.15 21.12 -6.30
CA GLN A 192 -1.39 21.14 -5.05
C GLN A 192 -0.28 20.07 -5.03
N ALA A 193 -0.61 18.84 -5.41
CA ALA A 193 0.35 17.74 -5.50
C ALA A 193 1.46 18.04 -6.51
N HIS A 194 1.13 18.64 -7.66
CA HIS A 194 2.12 19.05 -8.65
C HIS A 194 3.03 20.16 -8.11
N GLN A 195 2.47 21.17 -7.44
CA GLN A 195 3.25 22.23 -6.81
C GLN A 195 4.21 21.66 -5.75
N GLU A 196 3.71 20.80 -4.87
CA GLU A 196 4.50 20.15 -3.83
C GLU A 196 5.60 19.25 -4.41
N ALA A 197 5.29 18.48 -5.46
CA ALA A 197 6.28 17.66 -6.17
C ALA A 197 7.39 18.50 -6.82
N VAL A 198 7.05 19.64 -7.44
CA VAL A 198 8.03 20.56 -8.04
C VAL A 198 8.93 21.17 -6.96
N VAL A 199 8.36 21.62 -5.85
CA VAL A 199 9.13 22.17 -4.72
C VAL A 199 10.04 21.11 -4.12
N SER A 200 9.50 19.92 -3.81
CA SER A 200 10.28 18.81 -3.25
C SER A 200 11.41 18.38 -4.18
N ARG A 201 11.20 18.36 -5.50
CA ARG A 201 12.26 18.05 -6.49
C ARG A 201 13.33 19.14 -6.50
N ALA A 202 12.95 20.41 -6.54
CA ALA A 202 13.91 21.52 -6.53
C ALA A 202 14.75 21.56 -5.24
N GLU A 203 14.14 21.26 -4.09
CA GLU A 203 14.86 21.10 -2.82
C GLU A 203 15.80 19.90 -2.84
N GLY A 204 15.36 18.77 -3.40
CA GLY A 204 16.20 17.59 -3.63
C GLY A 204 17.42 17.91 -4.49
N ASP A 205 17.22 18.57 -5.63
CA ASP A 205 18.29 18.98 -6.55
C ASP A 205 19.28 19.95 -5.89
N LYS A 206 18.78 20.92 -5.11
CA LYS A 206 19.62 21.83 -4.34
C LYS A 206 20.49 21.07 -3.34
N LYS A 207 19.89 20.17 -2.56
CA LYS A 207 20.62 19.34 -1.58
C LYS A 207 21.64 18.44 -2.27
N ALA A 208 21.26 17.81 -3.39
CA ALA A 208 22.15 16.97 -4.19
C ALA A 208 23.36 17.75 -4.72
N LYS A 209 23.15 18.98 -5.25
CA LYS A 209 24.24 19.84 -5.72
C LYS A 209 25.19 20.27 -4.60
N ILE A 210 24.67 20.60 -3.42
CA ILE A 210 25.49 20.96 -2.26
C ILE A 210 26.32 19.75 -1.84
N LEU A 211 25.70 18.59 -1.68
CA LEU A 211 26.39 17.37 -1.27
C LEU A 211 27.46 16.95 -2.30
N ALA A 212 27.19 17.10 -3.60
CA ALA A 212 28.17 16.84 -4.64
C ALA A 212 29.36 17.81 -4.59
N ALA A 213 29.11 19.11 -4.35
CA ALA A 213 30.17 20.11 -4.21
C ALA A 213 31.02 19.87 -2.95
N GLU A 214 30.40 19.46 -1.84
CA GLU A 214 31.10 19.04 -0.62
C GLU A 214 31.94 17.78 -0.86
N ALA A 215 31.36 16.76 -1.51
CA ALA A 215 32.06 15.52 -1.85
C ALA A 215 33.26 15.77 -2.77
N GLU A 216 33.14 16.64 -3.77
CA GLU A 216 34.24 17.00 -4.67
C GLU A 216 35.35 17.74 -3.90
N ARG A 217 34.99 18.72 -3.05
CA ARG A 217 35.96 19.42 -2.21
C ARG A 217 36.73 18.45 -1.32
N ASP A 218 36.03 17.55 -0.64
CA ASP A 218 36.62 16.61 0.30
C ASP A 218 37.50 15.58 -0.44
N SER A 219 37.07 15.13 -1.63
CA SER A 219 37.87 14.30 -2.54
C SER A 219 39.17 15.00 -2.96
N GLN A 220 39.11 16.28 -3.36
CA GLN A 220 40.29 17.04 -3.75
C GLN A 220 41.27 17.24 -2.58
N ILE A 221 40.76 17.48 -1.36
CA ILE A 221 41.57 17.56 -0.14
C ILE A 221 42.26 16.22 0.13
N ALA A 222 41.51 15.11 0.12
CA ALA A 222 42.04 13.78 0.35
C ALA A 222 43.11 13.40 -0.70
N LEU A 223 42.90 13.75 -1.97
CA LEU A 223 43.89 13.56 -3.04
C LEU A 223 45.14 14.42 -2.83
N ALA A 224 45.00 15.68 -2.42
CA ALA A 224 46.12 16.57 -2.14
C ALA A 224 46.95 16.05 -0.94
N GLU A 225 46.29 15.63 0.14
CA GLU A 225 46.93 15.01 1.31
C GLU A 225 47.62 13.70 0.94
N GLY A 226 46.97 12.85 0.15
CA GLY A 226 47.54 11.59 -0.35
C GLY A 226 48.81 11.83 -1.17
N ARG A 227 48.79 12.82 -2.07
CA ARG A 227 49.97 13.22 -2.86
C ARG A 227 51.08 13.80 -1.99
N ALA A 228 50.75 14.70 -1.07
CA ALA A 228 51.74 15.28 -0.15
C ALA A 228 52.44 14.18 0.66
N LYS A 229 51.67 13.23 1.18
CA LYS A 229 52.19 12.10 1.94
C LYS A 229 53.00 11.13 1.07
N SER A 230 52.61 10.88 -0.18
CA SER A 230 53.40 10.04 -1.07
C SER A 230 54.75 10.69 -1.40
N ILE A 231 54.77 12.00 -1.67
CA ILE A 231 55.99 12.77 -1.93
C ILE A 231 56.90 12.75 -0.71
N GLU A 232 56.36 12.95 0.48
CA GLU A 232 57.10 12.86 1.74
C GLU A 232 57.75 11.48 1.91
N LEU A 233 56.99 10.40 1.69
CA LEU A 233 57.51 9.03 1.79
C LEU A 233 58.62 8.75 0.76
N VAL A 234 58.47 9.25 -0.47
CA VAL A 234 59.52 9.12 -1.51
C VAL A 234 60.79 9.85 -1.09
N TYR A 235 60.69 11.10 -0.63
CA TYR A 235 61.85 11.86 -0.16
C TYR A 235 62.51 11.24 1.07
N GLN A 236 61.73 10.69 2.01
CA GLN A 236 62.28 9.96 3.15
C GLN A 236 63.01 8.69 2.69
N ALA A 237 62.40 7.90 1.80
CA ALA A 237 63.03 6.70 1.24
C ALA A 237 64.32 7.03 0.47
N GLU A 238 64.34 8.13 -0.29
CA GLU A 238 65.51 8.58 -1.02
C GLU A 238 66.60 9.10 -0.07
N ALA A 239 66.24 9.88 0.96
CA ALA A 239 67.18 10.34 1.98
C ALA A 239 67.81 9.16 2.74
N ASP A 240 67.02 8.15 3.08
CA ASP A 240 67.51 6.93 3.72
C ASP A 240 68.37 6.09 2.77
N GLY A 241 67.98 5.97 1.50
CA GLY A 241 68.81 5.38 0.45
C GLY A 241 70.15 6.09 0.30
N LEU A 242 70.17 7.42 0.25
CA LEU A 242 71.38 8.24 0.19
C LEU A 242 72.25 8.08 1.45
N ARG A 243 71.66 7.97 2.63
CA ARG A 243 72.39 7.68 3.88
C ARG A 243 73.04 6.29 3.84
N GLN A 244 72.33 5.28 3.36
CA GLN A 244 72.89 3.92 3.19
C GLN A 244 74.03 3.91 2.16
N ILE A 245 73.85 4.59 1.03
CA ILE A 245 74.88 4.80 0.00
C ILE A 245 76.12 5.48 0.61
N LYS A 246 75.94 6.55 1.39
CA LYS A 246 77.05 7.24 2.07
C LYS A 246 77.76 6.35 3.11
N ALA A 247 77.01 5.53 3.84
CA ALA A 247 77.55 4.59 4.83
C ALA A 247 78.31 3.42 4.17
N ALA A 248 77.94 3.04 2.94
CA ALA A 248 78.54 1.95 2.21
C ALA A 248 79.91 2.27 1.55
N GLN A 249 80.45 3.50 1.70
CA GLN A 249 81.72 3.94 1.07
C GLN A 249 81.83 3.46 -0.38
N ILE A 250 80.93 3.95 -1.23
CA ILE A 250 80.86 3.55 -2.63
C ILE A 250 82.11 3.99 -3.38
N ASP A 251 82.77 3.04 -4.03
CA ASP A 251 83.91 3.24 -4.92
C ASP A 251 83.51 4.08 -6.15
N GLU A 252 84.39 4.97 -6.61
CA GLU A 252 84.14 5.94 -7.70
C GLU A 252 83.63 5.28 -9.00
N SER A 253 83.95 3.99 -9.18
CA SER A 253 83.50 3.15 -10.29
C SER A 253 81.98 2.93 -10.34
N VAL A 254 81.31 2.81 -9.18
CA VAL A 254 79.86 2.54 -9.11
C VAL A 254 79.04 3.80 -9.40
N LEU A 255 79.53 4.98 -9.00
CA LEU A 255 78.93 6.28 -9.38
C LEU A 255 78.98 6.49 -10.90
N ARG A 256 80.09 6.12 -11.55
CA ARG A 256 80.20 6.17 -13.02
C ARG A 256 79.22 5.20 -13.68
N LEU A 257 79.07 3.98 -13.16
CA LEU A 257 78.13 3.00 -13.70
C LEU A 257 76.68 3.51 -13.61
N LYS A 258 76.29 4.04 -12.45
CA LYS A 258 74.95 4.61 -12.22
C LYS A 258 74.69 5.86 -13.05
N GLY A 259 75.74 6.65 -13.34
CA GLY A 259 75.69 7.77 -14.27
C GLY A 259 75.47 7.35 -15.72
N ILE A 260 76.07 6.25 -16.16
CA ILE A 260 75.81 5.64 -17.48
C ILE A 260 74.39 5.07 -17.53
N GLU A 261 73.90 4.48 -16.44
CA GLU A 261 72.54 3.95 -16.32
C GLU A 261 71.48 5.07 -16.34
N ALA A 262 71.71 6.16 -15.63
CA ALA A 262 70.87 7.36 -15.69
C ALA A 262 70.91 8.01 -17.08
N LEU A 263 72.08 8.02 -17.75
CA LEU A 263 72.18 8.43 -19.15
C LEU A 263 71.34 7.52 -20.06
N LYS A 264 71.34 6.21 -19.81
CA LYS A 264 70.54 5.24 -20.56
C LYS A 264 69.04 5.52 -20.41
N GLU A 265 68.56 5.75 -19.19
CA GLU A 265 67.16 6.04 -18.90
C GLU A 265 66.70 7.41 -19.47
N VAL A 266 67.60 8.40 -19.51
CA VAL A 266 67.38 9.68 -20.20
C VAL A 266 67.41 9.53 -21.72
N SER A 267 68.14 8.55 -22.25
CA SER A 267 68.25 8.27 -23.69
C SER A 267 67.12 7.39 -24.27
N ASP A 268 66.19 6.90 -23.44
CA ASP A 268 65.03 6.06 -23.84
C ASP A 268 63.90 6.82 -24.57
N GLY A 269 64.26 7.94 -25.23
CA GLY A 269 63.51 8.50 -26.37
C GLY A 269 62.22 9.26 -26.08
N ARG A 270 61.88 9.53 -24.80
CA ARG A 270 60.61 10.21 -24.44
C ARG A 270 60.73 11.70 -24.07
N ALA A 271 61.93 12.26 -24.00
CA ALA A 271 62.14 13.68 -23.68
C ALA A 271 62.64 14.49 -24.90
N THR A 272 61.90 15.52 -25.30
CA THR A 272 62.20 16.35 -26.50
C THR A 272 63.32 17.39 -26.28
N LYS A 273 63.89 17.51 -25.07
CA LYS A 273 65.00 18.43 -24.79
C LYS A 273 66.05 17.76 -23.88
N ILE A 274 67.25 17.57 -24.41
CA ILE A 274 68.42 17.02 -23.70
C ILE A 274 69.37 18.18 -23.39
N TYR A 275 69.72 18.38 -22.12
CA TYR A 275 70.81 19.28 -21.71
C TYR A 275 72.11 18.48 -21.66
N MET A 276 73.06 18.82 -22.54
CA MET A 276 74.32 18.10 -22.68
C MET A 276 75.46 18.86 -21.97
N PRO A 277 76.19 18.24 -21.03
CA PRO A 277 77.34 18.87 -20.39
C PRO A 277 78.44 19.19 -21.42
N SER A 278 79.07 20.35 -21.27
CA SER A 278 80.00 20.94 -22.24
C SER A 278 81.31 20.17 -22.46
N ASP A 279 81.59 19.15 -21.66
CA ASP A 279 82.86 18.40 -21.72
C ASP A 279 82.83 17.18 -22.66
N LEU A 280 81.68 16.85 -23.25
CA LEU A 280 81.56 15.75 -24.23
C LEU A 280 82.16 16.07 -25.61
N THR A 281 82.31 17.36 -25.95
CA THR A 281 82.83 17.81 -27.26
C THR A 281 84.25 17.33 -27.55
N ASN A 282 85.06 17.14 -26.51
CA ASN A 282 86.45 16.67 -26.65
C ASN A 282 86.57 15.16 -26.86
N ILE A 283 85.56 14.38 -26.45
CA ILE A 283 85.56 12.92 -26.62
C ILE A 283 84.95 12.56 -27.98
N ILE A 284 83.89 13.26 -28.38
CA ILE A 284 83.22 13.05 -29.68
C ILE A 284 84.16 13.38 -30.86
N SER A 285 85.03 14.39 -30.75
CA SER A 285 85.96 14.73 -31.84
C SER A 285 87.00 13.64 -32.13
N SER A 286 87.43 12.89 -31.11
CA SER A 286 88.35 11.76 -31.27
C SER A 286 87.70 10.50 -31.83
N LEU A 287 86.39 10.33 -31.63
CA LEU A 287 85.66 9.13 -32.02
C LEU A 287 84.89 9.30 -33.35
N GLY A 288 84.49 10.53 -33.70
CA GLY A 288 83.84 10.87 -34.96
C GLY A 288 84.72 10.60 -36.19
N VAL A 289 86.04 10.82 -36.08
CA VAL A 289 86.99 10.52 -37.17
C VAL A 289 87.19 9.01 -37.37
N ALA A 290 87.01 8.21 -36.31
CA ALA A 290 87.11 6.74 -36.39
C ALA A 290 85.83 6.08 -36.92
N GLY A 291 84.65 6.65 -36.62
CA GLY A 291 83.36 6.15 -37.09
C GLY A 291 83.10 6.37 -38.58
N GLU A 292 83.51 7.53 -39.13
CA GLU A 292 83.38 7.83 -40.56
C GLU A 292 84.28 6.94 -41.44
N ALA A 293 85.42 6.48 -40.92
CA ALA A 293 86.31 5.54 -41.61
C ALA A 293 85.77 4.09 -41.65
N LEU A 294 84.84 3.74 -40.76
CA LEU A 294 84.30 2.37 -40.62
C LEU A 294 82.88 2.20 -41.19
N GLY A 295 82.28 3.24 -41.77
CA GLY A 295 81.05 3.11 -42.56
C GLY A 295 79.82 2.63 -41.78
N ILE A 296 79.81 2.78 -40.45
CA ILE A 296 78.72 2.34 -39.57
C ILE A 296 77.86 3.56 -39.24
N GLY A 297 77.17 4.09 -40.25
CA GLY A 297 76.53 5.39 -40.16
C GLY A 297 75.20 5.51 -40.86
N ASP A 298 74.46 4.42 -41.02
CA ASP A 298 73.02 4.54 -41.26
C ASP A 298 72.29 3.24 -40.89
N HIS A 299 71.00 3.37 -40.58
CA HIS A 299 70.02 2.32 -40.22
C HIS A 299 69.72 2.14 -38.72
N THR A 300 68.78 2.96 -38.23
CA THR A 300 67.65 2.40 -37.46
C THR A 300 66.33 2.95 -38.02
N PRO A 301 65.40 2.10 -38.49
CA PRO A 301 64.13 2.55 -39.04
C PRO A 301 63.16 2.96 -37.92
N VAL A 302 62.57 4.15 -38.05
CA VAL A 302 61.52 4.67 -37.17
C VAL A 302 60.20 3.95 -37.48
N ASP A 303 59.63 3.25 -36.49
CA ASP A 303 58.31 2.61 -36.60
C ASP A 303 57.20 3.67 -36.72
N ARG A 304 56.34 3.52 -37.73
CA ARG A 304 55.24 4.44 -38.11
C ARG A 304 53.86 3.79 -37.96
N THR A 305 53.72 2.75 -37.15
CA THR A 305 52.41 2.12 -36.93
C THR A 305 51.44 3.05 -36.19
N LYS A 306 50.18 3.07 -36.64
CA LYS A 306 49.12 3.96 -36.13
C LYS A 306 48.62 3.45 -34.78
N LYS A 307 48.47 4.36 -33.81
CA LYS A 307 47.97 4.09 -32.44
C LYS A 307 46.64 3.31 -32.50
N PRO A 308 46.43 2.26 -31.68
CA PRO A 308 45.15 1.56 -31.65
C PRO A 308 44.03 2.50 -31.15
N THR A 309 42.91 2.52 -31.87
CA THR A 309 41.70 3.25 -31.48
C THR A 309 41.08 2.59 -30.24
N PRO A 310 40.62 3.34 -29.23
CA PRO A 310 39.88 2.77 -28.12
C PRO A 310 38.60 2.09 -28.61
N VAL A 311 38.35 0.86 -28.15
CA VAL A 311 37.14 0.10 -28.45
C VAL A 311 35.98 0.74 -27.67
N PRO A 312 34.77 0.90 -28.27
CA PRO A 312 33.64 1.50 -27.58
C PRO A 312 33.28 0.72 -26.31
N VAL A 313 33.12 1.44 -25.21
CA VAL A 313 32.61 0.89 -23.96
C VAL A 313 31.10 0.71 -24.13
N THR A 314 30.64 -0.55 -24.12
CA THR A 314 29.22 -0.87 -24.10
C THR A 314 28.59 -0.33 -22.83
N ASP A 315 27.51 0.45 -22.96
CA ASP A 315 26.80 1.09 -21.86
C ASP A 315 26.35 0.05 -20.82
N PRO A 316 26.72 0.18 -19.53
CA PRO A 316 26.31 -0.73 -18.46
C PRO A 316 24.79 -0.87 -18.28
N CYS A 317 24.00 0.03 -18.88
CA CYS A 317 22.54 0.06 -18.79
C CYS A 317 21.83 -0.82 -19.84
N LEU A 318 22.56 -1.42 -20.78
CA LEU A 318 22.01 -2.31 -21.80
C LEU A 318 21.94 -3.75 -21.25
N THR A 319 20.73 -4.32 -21.22
CA THR A 319 20.46 -5.72 -20.84
C THR A 319 19.77 -6.46 -21.99
N ASP A 320 19.71 -7.79 -21.97
CA ASP A 320 19.09 -8.58 -23.04
C ASP A 320 17.58 -8.32 -23.24
N GLU A 321 16.94 -7.56 -22.34
CA GLU A 321 15.53 -7.15 -22.38
C GLU A 321 15.30 -5.76 -23.03
N THR A 322 16.36 -5.06 -23.40
CA THR A 322 16.25 -3.69 -23.94
C THR A 322 15.67 -3.69 -25.36
N SER A 323 14.72 -2.80 -25.66
CA SER A 323 14.10 -2.70 -26.98
C SER A 323 15.13 -2.32 -28.05
N HIS A 324 14.93 -2.80 -29.29
CA HIS A 324 15.82 -2.51 -30.44
C HIS A 324 16.06 -1.01 -30.64
N GLU A 325 15.04 -0.18 -30.44
CA GLU A 325 15.16 1.29 -30.55
C GLU A 325 16.05 1.89 -29.45
N GLY A 326 16.06 1.31 -28.24
CA GLY A 326 16.92 1.73 -27.14
C GLY A 326 18.39 1.40 -27.39
N ILE A 327 18.67 0.25 -28.02
CA ILE A 327 20.03 -0.17 -28.40
C ILE A 327 20.58 0.77 -29.48
N ASP A 328 19.77 1.12 -30.48
CA ASP A 328 20.19 2.02 -31.57
C ASP A 328 20.43 3.45 -31.07
N ALA A 329 19.62 3.95 -30.13
CA ALA A 329 19.82 5.25 -29.50
C ALA A 329 21.13 5.30 -28.67
N ALA A 330 21.44 4.23 -27.93
CA ALA A 330 22.67 4.13 -27.16
C ALA A 330 23.92 4.08 -28.06
N ASN A 331 23.88 3.30 -29.14
CA ASN A 331 24.96 3.21 -30.12
C ASN A 331 25.23 4.56 -30.82
N THR A 332 24.16 5.29 -31.14
CA THR A 332 24.28 6.63 -31.76
C THR A 332 24.92 7.63 -30.80
N THR A 333 24.54 7.58 -29.52
CA THR A 333 25.11 8.45 -28.47
C THR A 333 26.59 8.14 -28.22
N ALA A 334 26.96 6.87 -28.20
CA ALA A 334 28.35 6.43 -28.06
C ALA A 334 29.22 6.93 -29.22
N HIS A 335 28.74 6.81 -30.46
CA HIS A 335 29.42 7.34 -31.65
C HIS A 335 29.63 8.85 -31.59
N PHE A 336 28.62 9.60 -31.15
CA PHE A 336 28.69 11.06 -31.05
C PHE A 336 29.70 11.53 -29.99
N SER A 337 29.74 10.83 -28.84
CA SER A 337 30.72 11.11 -27.78
C SER A 337 32.17 10.85 -28.23
N MET A 338 32.36 9.83 -29.07
CA MET A 338 33.67 9.48 -29.62
C MET A 338 34.16 10.55 -30.62
N GLU A 339 33.30 11.01 -31.54
CA GLU A 339 33.63 12.11 -32.47
C GLU A 339 33.95 13.43 -31.74
N MET A 340 33.22 13.74 -30.67
CA MET A 340 33.50 14.90 -29.81
C MET A 340 34.89 14.79 -29.18
N SER A 341 35.25 13.62 -28.65
CA SER A 341 36.56 13.40 -28.00
C SER A 341 37.74 13.54 -28.97
N GLU A 342 37.58 13.08 -30.23
CA GLU A 342 38.60 13.21 -31.27
C GLU A 342 38.81 14.66 -31.71
N ARG A 343 37.75 15.49 -31.70
CA ARG A 343 37.86 16.93 -32.01
C ARG A 343 38.59 17.71 -30.92
N THR A 344 38.37 17.38 -29.64
CA THR A 344 39.06 18.03 -28.50
C THR A 344 40.56 17.75 -28.39
N HIS A 345 41.09 16.74 -29.10
CA HIS A 345 42.53 16.45 -29.13
C HIS A 345 43.26 16.95 -30.38
N ARG A 346 42.54 17.56 -31.34
CA ARG A 346 43.13 18.17 -32.55
C ARG A 346 43.29 19.69 -32.48
N SER A 347 42.82 20.34 -31.42
CA SER A 347 43.15 21.73 -31.04
C SER A 347 44.23 21.76 -29.99
#